data_AF-A0A4R6UL11-F1
#
_entry.id   AF-A0A4R6UL11-F1
#
_cell.length_a   1.000
_cell.length_b   1.000
_cell.length_c   1.000
_cell.angle_alpha   90.00
_cell.angle_beta   90.00
_cell.angle_gamma   90.00
#
_symmetry.space_group_name_H-M   'P 1'
#
loop_
_entity.id
_entity.type
_entity.pdbx_description
1 polymer ?
#
loop_
_entity_poly.entity_id
_entity_poly.type
_entity_poly.pdbx_seq_one_letter_code
_entity_poly.pdbx_strand_id
1 'polypeptide(L)'
;MSGVGDHEISGTYEYKSAFVRRYVAEGIEQGMVQGIFQGLDQGLDKGLEKGLEKGLKRGLAQGRARSILTVLSVRDVEVAEEKRERILDCADLEVLSVWLRRAVTARTVAELFD
;
A
#
# COMPACT_ATOMS: atom_id res chain seq x y z
N MET A 1 15.80 13.18 -79.44
CA MET A 1 15.97 14.54 -78.87
C MET A 1 14.58 15.06 -78.63
N SER A 2 14.14 15.03 -77.37
CA SER A 2 13.83 16.24 -76.58
C SER A 2 12.34 16.57 -76.71
N GLY A 3 11.56 16.78 -75.66
CA GLY A 3 11.84 16.87 -74.24
C GLY A 3 10.56 16.58 -73.46
N VAL A 4 10.77 16.20 -72.22
CA VAL A 4 9.80 15.81 -71.20
C VAL A 4 8.73 16.89 -71.04
N GLY A 5 7.45 16.47 -71.06
CA GLY A 5 6.32 17.33 -70.74
C GLY A 5 6.33 17.70 -69.26
N ASP A 6 6.18 18.98 -68.99
CA ASP A 6 6.05 19.56 -67.66
C ASP A 6 4.83 18.97 -66.95
N HIS A 7 5.06 18.03 -66.03
CA HIS A 7 4.10 17.68 -65.00
C HIS A 7 4.56 18.27 -63.67
N GLU A 8 4.15 19.52 -63.43
CA GLU A 8 4.10 20.11 -62.10
C GLU A 8 3.13 19.29 -61.25
N ILE A 9 3.64 18.31 -60.50
CA ILE A 9 2.89 17.71 -59.40
C ILE A 9 2.97 18.67 -58.22
N SER A 10 2.19 19.75 -58.27
CA SER A 10 1.91 20.59 -57.12
C SER A 10 0.81 19.92 -56.29
N GLY A 11 1.21 18.90 -55.56
CA GLY A 11 0.38 18.20 -54.59
C GLY A 11 1.11 18.17 -53.26
N THR A 12 1.26 19.31 -52.60
CA THR A 12 1.75 19.32 -51.22
C THR A 12 0.72 18.59 -50.37
N TYR A 13 1.01 17.32 -50.04
CA TYR A 13 0.20 16.54 -49.12
C TYR A 13 0.23 17.26 -47.77
N GLU A 14 -0.80 18.06 -47.52
CA GLU A 14 -0.88 18.86 -46.32
C GLU A 14 -1.19 17.92 -45.16
N TYR A 15 -0.14 17.46 -44.48
CA TYR A 15 -0.15 16.61 -43.27
C TYR A 15 -0.97 17.21 -42.09
N LYS A 16 -1.62 18.35 -42.32
CA LYS A 16 -2.50 19.06 -41.40
C LYS A 16 -3.94 19.08 -41.93
N SER A 17 -4.50 17.93 -42.29
CA SER A 17 -5.94 17.87 -42.57
C SER A 17 -6.74 18.03 -41.27
N ALA A 18 -7.96 18.56 -41.37
CA ALA A 18 -8.87 18.67 -40.21
C ALA A 18 -9.12 17.30 -39.55
N PHE A 19 -9.08 16.25 -40.36
CA PHE A 19 -9.13 14.85 -39.93
C PHE A 19 -7.97 14.51 -38.99
N VAL A 20 -6.71 14.72 -39.39
CA VAL A 20 -5.54 14.41 -38.54
C VAL A 20 -5.60 15.20 -37.23
N ARG A 21 -5.97 16.48 -37.27
CA ARG A 21 -6.11 17.32 -36.06
C ARG A 21 -7.16 16.75 -35.10
N ARG A 22 -8.29 16.26 -35.61
CA ARG A 22 -9.37 15.68 -34.81
C ARG A 22 -8.93 14.40 -34.11
N TYR A 23 -8.34 13.45 -34.85
CA TYR A 23 -7.89 12.19 -34.28
C TYR A 23 -6.75 12.37 -33.26
N VAL A 24 -5.83 13.31 -33.51
CA VAL A 24 -4.78 13.64 -32.54
C VAL A 24 -5.38 14.27 -31.28
N ALA A 25 -6.34 15.18 -31.41
CA ALA A 25 -7.02 15.78 -30.26
C ALA A 25 -7.80 14.74 -29.45
N GLU A 26 -8.60 13.89 -30.11
CA GLU A 26 -9.35 12.80 -29.48
C GLU A 26 -8.41 11.79 -28.82
N GLY A 27 -7.28 11.44 -29.44
CA GLY A 27 -6.29 10.53 -28.87
C GLY A 27 -5.58 11.11 -27.63
N ILE A 28 -5.26 12.40 -27.64
CA ILE A 28 -4.67 13.09 -26.48
C ILE A 28 -5.68 13.14 -25.33
N GLU A 29 -6.93 13.51 -25.62
CA GLU A 29 -7.99 13.58 -24.63
C GLU A 29 -8.26 12.20 -24.02
N GLN A 30 -8.46 11.18 -24.84
CA GLN A 30 -8.66 9.80 -24.40
C GLN A 30 -7.45 9.29 -23.59
N GLY A 31 -6.23 9.53 -24.06
CA GLY A 31 -5.01 9.12 -23.36
C GLY A 31 -4.86 9.80 -22.00
N MET A 32 -5.18 11.11 -21.90
CA MET A 32 -5.17 11.84 -20.64
C MET A 32 -6.24 11.33 -19.67
N VAL A 33 -7.48 11.19 -20.13
CA VAL A 33 -8.59 10.70 -19.31
C VAL A 33 -8.31 9.28 -18.82
N GLN A 34 -7.88 8.40 -19.72
CA GLN A 34 -7.52 7.02 -19.38
C GLN A 34 -6.34 6.98 -18.40
N GLY A 35 -5.30 7.78 -18.64
CA GLY A 35 -4.13 7.84 -17.76
C GLY A 35 -4.47 8.35 -16.36
N ILE A 36 -5.27 9.41 -16.24
CA ILE A 36 -5.73 9.94 -14.94
C ILE A 36 -6.60 8.92 -14.22
N PHE A 37 -7.56 8.32 -14.92
CA PHE A 37 -8.47 7.35 -14.33
C PHE A 37 -7.70 6.12 -13.82
N GLN A 38 -6.86 5.52 -14.66
CA GLN A 38 -6.05 4.36 -14.28
C GLN A 38 -5.04 4.69 -13.17
N GLY A 39 -4.41 5.88 -13.23
CA GLY A 39 -3.46 6.31 -12.22
C GLY A 39 -4.11 6.52 -10.85
N LEU A 40 -5.29 7.15 -10.82
CA LEU A 40 -6.04 7.39 -9.58
C LEU A 40 -6.57 6.08 -8.99
N ASP A 41 -7.18 5.23 -9.82
CA ASP A 41 -7.76 3.95 -9.42
C ASP A 41 -6.68 3.04 -8.80
N GLN A 42 -5.59 2.82 -9.53
CA GLN A 42 -4.47 2.01 -9.04
C GLN A 42 -3.78 2.62 -7.82
N GLY A 43 -3.65 3.95 -7.78
CA GLY A 43 -3.02 4.66 -6.67
C GLY A 43 -3.83 4.53 -5.39
N LEU A 44 -5.15 4.71 -5.48
CA LEU A 44 -6.07 4.61 -4.36
C LEU A 44 -6.15 3.18 -3.84
N ASP A 45 -6.34 2.20 -4.73
CA ASP A 45 -6.45 0.79 -4.35
C ASP A 45 -5.19 0.30 -3.64
N LYS A 46 -4.01 0.51 -4.26
CA LYS A 46 -2.73 0.11 -3.66
C LYS A 46 -2.45 0.84 -2.36
N GLY A 47 -2.82 2.12 -2.27
CA GLY A 47 -2.63 2.94 -1.08
C GLY A 47 -3.50 2.45 0.09
N LEU A 48 -4.78 2.23 -0.18
CA LEU A 48 -5.76 1.78 0.81
C LEU A 48 -5.46 0.37 1.30
N GLU A 49 -5.18 -0.57 0.38
CA GLU A 49 -4.84 -1.95 0.73
C GLU A 49 -3.62 -2.00 1.66
N LYS A 50 -2.51 -1.36 1.26
CA LYS A 50 -1.27 -1.33 2.06
C LYS A 50 -1.47 -0.61 3.39
N GLY A 51 -2.24 0.48 3.40
CA GLY A 51 -2.52 1.26 4.60
C GLY A 51 -3.33 0.46 5.61
N LEU A 52 -4.41 -0.18 5.14
CA LEU A 52 -5.30 -0.99 5.96
C LEU A 52 -4.58 -2.23 6.51
N GLU A 53 -3.83 -2.95 5.66
CA GLU A 53 -3.09 -4.13 6.08
C GLU A 53 -2.08 -3.80 7.19
N LYS A 54 -1.26 -2.75 6.99
CA LYS A 54 -0.28 -2.30 7.99
C LYS A 54 -0.94 -1.81 9.27
N GLY A 55 -2.01 -1.01 9.13
CA GLY A 55 -2.76 -0.47 10.25
C GLY A 55 -3.39 -1.57 11.10
N LEU A 56 -4.04 -2.55 10.46
CA LEU A 56 -4.68 -3.67 11.13
C LEU A 56 -3.66 -4.57 11.83
N LYS A 57 -2.57 -4.96 11.15
CA LYS A 57 -1.51 -5.78 11.76
C LYS A 57 -0.90 -5.10 12.99
N ARG A 58 -0.55 -3.82 12.88
CA ARG A 58 -0.02 -3.04 14.01
C ARG A 58 -1.04 -2.91 15.15
N GLY A 59 -2.30 -2.61 14.82
CA GLY A 59 -3.36 -2.46 15.81
C GLY A 59 -3.64 -3.76 16.58
N LEU A 60 -3.68 -4.89 15.88
CA LEU A 60 -3.86 -6.21 16.51
C LEU A 60 -2.69 -6.57 17.43
N ALA A 61 -1.45 -6.31 17.00
CA ALA A 61 -0.27 -6.59 17.81
C ALA A 61 -0.23 -5.72 19.07
N GLN A 62 -0.43 -4.41 18.93
CA GLN A 62 -0.50 -3.49 20.07
C GLN A 62 -1.65 -3.84 21.02
N GLY A 63 -2.81 -4.22 20.48
CA GLY A 63 -3.96 -4.69 21.25
C GLY A 63 -3.62 -5.91 22.10
N ARG A 64 -3.05 -6.96 21.49
CA ARG A 64 -2.62 -8.16 22.21
C ARG A 64 -1.54 -7.89 23.24
N ALA A 65 -0.53 -7.09 22.92
CA ALA A 65 0.52 -6.70 23.85
C ALA A 65 -0.07 -6.03 25.10
N ARG A 66 -1.01 -5.09 24.91
CA ARG A 66 -1.73 -4.47 26.03
C ARG A 66 -2.56 -5.47 26.82
N SER A 67 -3.25 -6.40 26.16
CA SER A 67 -4.00 -7.47 26.84
C SER A 67 -3.12 -8.33 27.73
N ILE A 68 -1.90 -8.68 27.28
CA ILE A 68 -0.93 -9.41 28.11
C ILE A 68 -0.63 -8.62 29.39
N LEU A 69 -0.28 -7.34 29.25
CA LEU A 69 0.02 -6.47 30.40
C LEU A 69 -1.18 -6.32 31.34
N THR A 70 -2.40 -6.22 30.80
CA THR A 70 -3.62 -6.21 31.62
C THR A 70 -3.77 -7.50 32.42
N VAL A 71 -3.59 -8.66 31.80
CA VAL A 71 -3.68 -9.95 32.51
C VAL A 71 -2.61 -10.07 33.60
N LEU A 72 -1.37 -9.70 33.31
CA LEU A 72 -0.29 -9.71 34.31
C LEU A 72 -0.59 -8.76 35.48
N SER A 73 -1.11 -7.57 35.19
CA SER A 73 -1.52 -6.61 36.21
C SER A 73 -2.66 -7.12 37.09
N VAL A 74 -3.69 -7.74 36.51
CA VAL A 74 -4.81 -8.33 37.29
C VAL A 74 -4.32 -9.47 38.20
N ARG A 75 -3.27 -10.17 37.79
CA ARG A 75 -2.65 -11.26 38.55
C ARG A 75 -1.55 -10.81 39.50
N ASP A 76 -1.34 -9.50 39.64
CA ASP A 76 -0.32 -8.89 40.49
C ASP A 76 1.11 -9.39 40.18
N VAL A 77 1.39 -9.67 38.90
CA VAL A 77 2.72 -10.05 38.43
C VAL A 77 3.49 -8.79 38.07
N GLU A 78 4.58 -8.52 38.78
CA GLU A 78 5.45 -7.39 38.49
C GLU A 78 6.12 -7.51 37.12
N VAL A 79 6.09 -6.41 36.36
CA VAL A 79 6.69 -6.29 35.04
C VAL A 79 7.67 -5.13 35.05
N ALA A 80 8.97 -5.44 35.04
CA ALA A 80 10.02 -4.45 34.86
C ALA A 80 9.88 -3.75 33.50
N GLU A 81 10.30 -2.47 33.41
CA GLU A 81 10.05 -1.64 32.23
C GLU A 81 10.69 -2.24 30.97
N GLU A 82 11.86 -2.86 31.07
CA GLU A 82 12.54 -3.50 29.93
C GLU A 82 11.72 -4.66 29.36
N LYS A 83 10.98 -5.40 30.22
CA LYS A 83 10.10 -6.48 29.78
C LYS A 83 8.79 -5.94 29.23
N ARG A 84 8.29 -4.83 29.78
CA ARG A 84 7.11 -4.13 29.26
C ARG A 84 7.36 -3.63 27.85
N GLU A 85 8.48 -2.97 27.60
CA GLU A 85 8.88 -2.51 26.27
C GLU A 85 8.97 -3.68 25.29
N ARG A 86 9.63 -4.78 25.69
CA ARG A 86 9.68 -6.01 24.87
C ARG A 86 8.30 -6.54 24.48
N ILE A 87 7.32 -6.47 25.38
CA ILE A 87 5.94 -6.90 25.09
C ILE A 87 5.27 -5.93 24.11
N LEU A 88 5.40 -4.62 24.33
CA LEU A 88 4.75 -3.58 23.52
C LEU A 88 5.33 -3.45 22.11
N ASP A 89 6.63 -3.70 21.94
CA ASP A 89 7.33 -3.60 20.65
C ASP A 89 7.21 -4.88 19.82
N CYS A 90 6.68 -5.96 20.38
CA CYS A 90 6.46 -7.20 19.64
C CYS A 90 5.35 -7.01 18.58
N ALA A 91 5.71 -7.18 17.31
CA ALA A 91 4.78 -7.13 16.18
C ALA A 91 4.27 -8.52 15.73
N ASP A 92 4.80 -9.59 16.32
CA ASP A 92 4.45 -10.97 15.96
C ASP A 92 3.21 -11.44 16.74
N LEU A 93 2.10 -11.63 16.03
CA LEU A 93 0.83 -12.03 16.61
C LEU A 93 0.85 -13.45 17.19
N GLU A 94 1.65 -14.36 16.64
CA GLU A 94 1.74 -15.73 17.13
C GLU A 94 2.54 -15.79 18.43
N VAL A 95 3.65 -15.05 18.50
CA VAL A 95 4.42 -14.86 19.73
C VAL A 95 3.56 -14.23 20.82
N LEU A 96 2.85 -13.15 20.49
CA LEU A 96 1.90 -12.51 21.41
C LEU A 96 0.76 -13.45 21.83
N SER A 97 0.35 -14.39 20.97
CA SER A 97 -0.65 -15.41 21.32
C SER A 97 -0.16 -16.41 22.32
N VAL A 98 1.08 -16.87 22.18
CA VAL A 98 1.73 -17.76 23.13
C VAL A 98 1.88 -17.04 24.47
N TRP A 99 2.39 -15.81 24.47
CA TRP A 99 2.56 -15.01 25.67
C TRP A 99 1.22 -14.75 26.37
N LEU A 100 0.16 -14.42 25.65
CA LEU A 100 -1.16 -14.19 26.26
C LEU A 100 -1.66 -15.44 27.00
N ARG A 101 -1.49 -16.65 26.44
CA ARG A 101 -1.86 -17.89 27.14
C ARG A 101 -1.00 -18.11 28.38
N ARG A 102 0.31 -17.91 28.28
CA ARG A 102 1.24 -18.05 29.41
C ARG A 102 0.97 -17.02 30.51
N ALA A 103 0.59 -15.80 30.16
CA ALA A 103 0.28 -14.73 31.10
C ALA A 103 -0.85 -15.09 32.06
N VAL A 104 -1.70 -16.06 31.74
CA VAL A 104 -2.77 -16.54 32.62
C VAL A 104 -2.24 -17.41 33.77
N THR A 105 -1.12 -18.11 33.57
CA THR A 105 -0.58 -19.07 34.54
C THR A 105 0.80 -18.70 35.09
N ALA A 106 1.57 -17.88 34.37
CA ALA A 106 2.93 -17.49 34.73
C ALA A 106 2.99 -16.82 36.10
N ARG A 107 3.89 -17.24 36.97
CA ARG A 107 4.08 -16.62 38.30
C ARG A 107 5.01 -15.42 38.25
N THR A 108 5.81 -15.32 37.19
CA THR A 108 6.73 -14.20 36.94
C THR A 108 6.66 -13.80 35.48
N VAL A 109 7.08 -12.58 35.16
CA VAL A 109 7.18 -12.15 33.76
C VAL A 109 8.24 -12.93 32.97
N ALA A 110 9.22 -13.56 33.63
CA ALA A 110 10.23 -14.37 32.94
C ALA A 110 9.60 -15.61 32.30
N GLU A 111 8.72 -16.32 33.03
CA GLU A 111 7.98 -17.50 32.57
C GLU A 111 7.07 -17.19 31.35
N LEU A 112 6.79 -15.92 31.07
CA LEU A 112 6.07 -15.50 29.86
C LEU A 112 6.86 -15.83 28.59
N PHE A 113 8.18 -15.64 28.66
CA PHE A 113 9.09 -15.67 27.52
C PHE A 113 9.71 -17.05 27.26
N ASP A 114 9.51 -18.01 28.15
CA ASP A 114 9.99 -19.40 28.08
C ASP A 114 9.08 -20.27 27.23
#